data_AF-A0A832T477-F1
#
_entry.id   AF-A0A832T477-F1
#
_cell.length_a   1.000
_cell.length_b   1.000
_cell.length_c   1.000
_cell.angle_alpha   90.00
_cell.angle_beta   90.00
_cell.angle_gamma   90.00
#
_symmetry.space_group_name_H-M   'P 1'
#
loop_
_entity.id
_entity.type
_entity.pdbx_description
1 polymer ?
#
loop_
_entity_poly.entity_id
_entity_poly.type
_entity_poly.pdbx_seq_one_letter_code
_entity_poly.pdbx_strand_id
1 'polypeptide(L)'
;MKSKNQTVDRGRLIAIMIVGLLVVVTGTLFSVKSIQEGNIAGGVGGALIALIILGFAIIVYVRGQRDMVKGFPLQDERSRRVMEKASSRAFYVSLYVLLAIGFLSEDWIPFRDVSQATSVAVGCMALLFAIFWAYYERKEM
;
A
#
# COMPACT_ATOMS: atom_id res chain seq x y z
N MET A 1 -1.38 -5.11 34.64
CA MET A 1 -1.52 -6.13 33.56
C MET A 1 -1.74 -5.41 32.24
N LYS A 2 -0.77 -5.39 31.31
CA LYS A 2 -1.01 -4.89 29.95
C LYS A 2 -1.92 -5.87 29.24
N SER A 3 -3.11 -5.41 28.83
CA SER A 3 -4.07 -6.20 28.06
C SER A 3 -3.38 -6.80 26.82
N LYS A 4 -3.67 -8.07 26.54
CA LYS A 4 -3.17 -8.85 25.38
C LYS A 4 -3.36 -8.11 24.03
N ASN A 5 -4.30 -7.17 23.93
CA ASN A 5 -4.47 -6.34 22.74
C ASN A 5 -3.34 -5.31 22.53
N GLN A 6 -2.75 -4.75 23.60
CA GLN A 6 -1.72 -3.72 23.46
C GLN A 6 -0.40 -4.24 22.87
N THR A 7 -0.08 -5.52 23.05
CA THR A 7 1.12 -6.12 22.45
C THR A 7 0.93 -6.39 20.96
N VAL A 8 -0.27 -6.79 20.55
CA VAL A 8 -0.64 -6.99 19.14
C VAL A 8 -0.64 -5.65 18.39
N ASP A 9 -1.21 -4.60 18.98
CA ASP A 9 -1.24 -3.27 18.37
C ASP A 9 0.16 -2.66 18.21
N ARG A 10 1.08 -2.90 19.16
CA ARG A 10 2.49 -2.54 19.01
C ARG A 10 3.15 -3.29 17.86
N GLY A 11 2.91 -4.59 17.76
CA GLY A 11 3.44 -5.42 16.67
C GLY A 11 2.97 -4.92 15.29
N ARG A 12 1.70 -4.50 15.19
CA ARG A 12 1.13 -3.92 13.96
C ARG A 12 1.76 -2.57 13.61
N LEU A 13 1.93 -1.67 14.57
CA LEU A 13 2.62 -0.40 14.34
C LEU A 13 4.07 -0.60 13.90
N ILE A 14 4.77 -1.56 14.50
CA ILE A 14 6.13 -1.93 14.10
C ILE A 14 6.12 -2.49 12.67
N ALA A 15 5.17 -3.36 12.31
CA ALA A 15 5.06 -3.89 10.97
C ALA A 15 4.82 -2.77 9.93
N ILE A 16 3.92 -1.82 10.22
CA ILE A 16 3.68 -0.65 9.35
C ILE A 16 4.95 0.17 9.19
N MET A 17 5.72 0.38 10.27
CA MET A 17 7.00 1.09 10.21
C MET A 17 8.05 0.35 9.39
N ILE A 18 8.17 -0.97 9.56
CA ILE A 18 9.12 -1.79 8.80
C ILE A 18 8.76 -1.76 7.31
N VAL A 19 7.50 -1.97 6.96
CA VAL A 19 7.03 -1.92 5.57
C VAL A 19 7.25 -0.53 4.99
N GLY A 20 6.87 0.53 5.72
CA GLY A 20 7.10 1.91 5.29
C GLY A 20 8.58 2.21 5.05
N LEU A 21 9.45 1.80 5.97
CA LEU A 21 10.90 1.97 5.84
C LEU A 21 11.44 1.21 4.62
N LEU A 22 10.98 -0.02 4.39
CA LEU A 22 11.39 -0.83 3.23
C LEU A 22 11.04 -0.12 1.92
N VAL A 23 9.82 0.43 1.83
CA VAL A 23 9.38 1.18 0.65
C VAL A 23 10.20 2.46 0.43
N VAL A 24 10.58 3.15 1.52
CA VAL A 24 11.45 4.35 1.43
C VAL A 24 12.85 3.95 0.96
N VAL A 25 13.41 2.86 1.46
CA VAL A 25 14.73 2.36 1.04
C VAL A 25 14.71 1.94 -0.44
N THR A 26 13.72 1.16 -0.87
CA THR A 26 13.63 0.75 -2.27
C THR A 26 13.36 1.94 -3.21
N GLY A 27 12.51 2.88 -2.81
CA GLY A 27 12.22 4.09 -3.58
C GLY A 27 13.44 5.02 -3.71
N THR A 28 14.24 5.16 -2.65
CA THR A 28 15.49 5.95 -2.70
C THR A 28 16.56 5.27 -3.55
N LEU A 29 16.74 3.94 -3.43
CA LEU A 29 17.64 3.18 -4.30
C LEU A 29 17.24 3.30 -5.78
N PHE A 30 15.94 3.18 -6.09
CA PHE A 30 15.43 3.36 -7.45
C PHE A 30 15.67 4.78 -7.98
N SER A 31 15.50 5.80 -7.13
CA SER A 31 15.77 7.19 -7.50
C SER A 31 17.23 7.42 -7.86
N VAL A 32 18.17 6.94 -7.03
CA VAL A 32 19.62 7.07 -7.27
C VAL A 32 20.02 6.37 -8.57
N LYS A 33 19.55 5.13 -8.77
CA LYS A 33 19.85 4.35 -9.99
C LYS A 33 19.31 5.05 -11.25
N SER A 34 18.09 5.57 -11.19
CA SER A 34 17.48 6.26 -12.34
C SER A 34 18.22 7.55 -12.72
N ILE A 35 18.73 8.31 -11.73
CA ILE A 35 19.53 9.52 -11.99
C ILE A 35 20.88 9.15 -12.61
N GLN A 36 21.54 8.09 -12.12
CA GLN A 36 22.80 7.59 -12.68
C GLN A 36 22.65 7.13 -14.14
N GLU A 37 21.51 6.55 -14.49
CA GLU A 37 21.17 6.13 -15.86
C GLU A 37 20.72 7.28 -16.77
N GLY A 38 20.73 8.53 -16.28
CA GLY A 38 20.32 9.73 -17.03
C GLY A 38 18.81 9.95 -17.12
N ASN A 39 17.99 9.09 -16.49
CA ASN A 39 16.55 9.24 -16.41
C ASN A 39 16.14 10.09 -15.20
N ILE A 40 16.28 11.41 -15.36
CA ILE A 40 15.96 12.39 -14.31
C ILE A 40 14.49 12.32 -13.90
N ALA A 41 13.57 12.11 -14.85
CA ALA A 41 12.14 12.00 -14.57
C ALA A 41 11.79 10.80 -13.69
N GLY A 42 12.37 9.62 -13.98
CA GLY A 42 12.22 8.43 -13.14
C GLY A 42 12.84 8.61 -11.75
N GLY A 43 13.99 9.28 -11.70
CA GLY A 43 14.70 9.62 -10.46
C GLY A 43 13.89 10.50 -9.52
N VAL A 44 13.34 11.59 -10.05
CA VAL A 44 12.48 12.54 -9.30
C VAL A 44 11.17 11.87 -8.89
N GLY A 45 10.57 11.07 -9.77
CA GLY A 45 9.33 10.33 -9.46
C GLY A 45 9.51 9.35 -8.30
N GLY A 46 10.60 8.57 -8.30
CA GLY A 46 10.92 7.65 -7.21
C GLY A 46 11.12 8.35 -5.87
N ALA A 47 11.84 9.48 -5.87
CA ALA A 47 12.06 10.29 -4.67
C ALA A 47 10.76 10.89 -4.11
N LEU A 48 9.88 11.40 -4.98
CA LEU A 48 8.57 11.93 -4.59
C LEU A 48 7.68 10.87 -3.94
N ILE A 49 7.60 9.68 -4.53
CA ILE A 49 6.83 8.55 -3.97
C ILE A 49 7.38 8.17 -2.59
N ALA A 50 8.70 8.05 -2.46
CA ALA A 50 9.34 7.75 -1.17
C ALA A 50 9.02 8.80 -0.10
N LEU A 51 9.05 10.09 -0.46
CA LEU A 51 8.71 11.20 0.45
C LEU A 51 7.24 11.16 0.90
N ILE A 52 6.31 10.92 -0.02
CA ILE A 52 4.87 10.83 0.30
C ILE A 52 4.62 9.68 1.28
N ILE A 53 5.22 8.51 1.01
CA ILE A 53 5.06 7.32 1.84
C ILE A 53 5.70 7.51 3.21
N LEU A 54 6.88 8.15 3.27
CA LEU A 54 7.53 8.49 4.53
C LEU A 54 6.67 9.44 5.38
N GLY A 55 6.14 10.50 4.76
CA GLY A 55 5.25 11.45 5.44
C GLY A 55 3.99 10.76 5.99
N PHE A 56 3.38 9.89 5.18
CA PHE A 56 2.21 9.11 5.60
C PHE A 56 2.55 8.15 6.77
N ALA A 57 3.66 7.43 6.68
CA ALA A 57 4.11 6.51 7.72
C ALA A 57 4.34 7.22 9.06
N ILE A 58 4.96 8.42 9.05
CA ILE A 58 5.15 9.24 10.24
C ILE A 58 3.81 9.66 10.85
N ILE A 59 2.88 10.15 10.02
CA ILE A 59 1.55 10.57 10.49
C ILE A 59 0.80 9.40 11.14
N VAL A 60 0.81 8.22 10.51
CA VAL A 60 0.16 7.01 11.04
C VAL A 60 0.81 6.58 12.34
N TYR A 61 2.15 6.62 12.44
CA TYR A 61 2.86 6.26 13.67
C TYR A 61 2.51 7.20 14.83
N VAL A 62 2.53 8.52 14.59
CA VAL A 62 2.22 9.52 15.61
C VAL A 62 0.77 9.41 16.08
N ARG A 63 -0.18 9.23 15.14
CA ARG A 63 -1.60 8.99 15.48
C ARG A 63 -1.76 7.69 16.28
N GLY A 64 -1.17 6.60 15.81
CA GLY A 64 -1.23 5.30 16.47
C GLY A 64 -0.68 5.34 17.91
N GLN A 65 0.45 6.00 18.13
CA GLN A 65 0.98 6.19 19.50
C GLN A 65 0.03 7.00 20.38
N ARG A 66 -0.55 8.09 19.88
CA ARG A 66 -1.52 8.90 20.63
C ARG A 66 -2.76 8.10 21.03
N ASP A 67 -3.27 7.27 20.14
CA ASP A 67 -4.47 6.47 20.39
C ASP A 67 -4.18 5.32 21.37
N MET A 68 -3.00 4.71 21.26
CA MET A 68 -2.53 3.71 22.23
C MET A 68 -2.33 4.28 23.63
N VAL A 69 -1.81 5.51 23.75
CA VAL A 69 -1.66 6.20 25.05
C VAL A 69 -3.02 6.51 25.67
N LYS A 70 -4.03 6.81 24.85
CA LYS A 70 -5.41 7.04 25.29
C LYS A 70 -6.19 5.75 25.62
N GLY A 71 -5.60 4.58 25.38
CA GLY A 71 -6.22 3.28 25.67
C GLY A 71 -7.27 2.83 24.64
N PHE A 72 -7.39 3.54 23.51
CA PHE A 72 -8.25 3.09 22.41
C PHE A 72 -7.57 1.95 21.63
N PRO A 73 -8.34 0.91 21.24
CA PRO A 73 -7.81 -0.12 20.34
C PRO A 73 -7.47 0.52 18.99
N LEU A 74 -6.37 0.07 18.37
CA LEU A 74 -5.89 0.63 17.10
C LEU A 74 -6.85 0.36 15.92
N GLN A 75 -7.68 -0.68 16.03
CA GLN A 75 -8.74 -1.02 15.10
C GLN A 75 -10.02 -1.33 15.88
N ASP A 76 -11.11 -0.69 15.48
CA ASP A 76 -12.46 -1.08 15.89
C ASP A 76 -12.88 -2.36 15.14
N GLU A 77 -13.80 -3.14 15.72
CA GLU A 77 -14.35 -4.34 15.10
C GLU A 77 -14.97 -4.03 13.74
N ARG A 78 -15.61 -2.86 13.61
CA ARG A 78 -16.17 -2.38 12.35
C ARG A 78 -15.09 -2.17 11.30
N SER A 79 -14.04 -1.40 11.60
CA SER A 79 -12.93 -1.17 10.67
C SER A 79 -12.25 -2.46 10.24
N ARG A 80 -12.19 -3.46 11.14
CA ARG A 80 -11.67 -4.79 10.80
C ARG A 80 -12.53 -5.50 9.75
N ARG A 81 -13.85 -5.50 9.91
CA ARG A 81 -14.78 -6.12 8.95
C ARG A 81 -14.74 -5.41 7.58
N VAL A 82 -14.68 -4.08 7.57
CA VAL A 82 -14.49 -3.29 6.34
C VAL A 82 -13.20 -3.72 5.63
N MET A 83 -12.07 -3.78 6.36
CA MET A 83 -10.79 -4.21 5.78
C MET A 83 -10.83 -5.64 5.23
N GLU A 84 -11.40 -6.60 5.97
CA GLU A 84 -11.51 -8.00 5.54
C GLU A 84 -12.36 -8.13 4.24
N LYS A 85 -13.50 -7.43 4.17
CA LYS A 85 -14.38 -7.43 2.98
C LYS A 85 -13.76 -6.69 1.79
N ALA A 86 -13.08 -5.58 2.04
CA ALA A 86 -12.43 -4.80 1.00
C ALA A 86 -11.24 -5.57 0.40
N SER A 87 -10.37 -6.11 1.26
CA SER A 87 -9.20 -6.89 0.84
C SER A 87 -9.57 -8.15 0.07
N SER A 88 -10.53 -8.95 0.57
CA SER A 88 -10.97 -10.16 -0.12
C SER A 88 -11.54 -9.85 -1.51
N ARG A 89 -12.45 -8.88 -1.64
CA ARG A 89 -13.01 -8.51 -2.95
C ARG A 89 -11.96 -7.90 -3.89
N ALA A 90 -11.11 -7.01 -3.38
CA ALA A 90 -10.04 -6.42 -4.18
C ALA A 90 -9.08 -7.49 -4.71
N PHE A 91 -8.74 -8.50 -3.89
CA PHE A 91 -7.89 -9.61 -4.27
C PHE A 91 -8.53 -10.49 -5.36
N TYR A 92 -9.81 -10.85 -5.22
CA TYR A 92 -10.47 -11.63 -6.27
C TYR A 92 -10.57 -10.88 -7.59
N VAL A 93 -10.93 -9.59 -7.55
CA VAL A 93 -11.01 -8.77 -8.77
C VAL A 93 -9.62 -8.57 -9.40
N SER A 94 -8.58 -8.41 -8.59
CA SER A 94 -7.24 -8.22 -9.12
C SER A 94 -6.67 -9.46 -9.82
N LEU A 95 -7.08 -10.68 -9.43
CA LEU A 95 -6.74 -11.90 -10.17
C LEU A 95 -7.28 -11.85 -11.61
N TYR A 96 -8.51 -11.38 -11.80
CA TYR A 96 -9.08 -11.21 -13.14
C TYR A 96 -8.40 -10.08 -13.91
N VAL A 97 -8.01 -8.99 -13.25
CA VAL A 97 -7.22 -7.93 -13.91
C VAL A 97 -5.86 -8.46 -14.35
N LEU A 98 -5.18 -9.25 -13.53
CA LEU A 98 -3.91 -9.87 -13.90
C LEU A 98 -4.07 -10.82 -15.09
N LEU A 99 -5.13 -11.63 -15.10
CA LEU A 99 -5.45 -12.51 -16.21
C LEU A 99 -5.76 -11.72 -17.50
N ALA A 100 -6.52 -10.63 -17.38
CA ALA A 100 -6.81 -9.74 -18.49
C ALA A 100 -5.54 -9.09 -19.05
N ILE A 101 -4.63 -8.62 -18.19
CA ILE A 101 -3.33 -8.07 -18.60
C ILE A 101 -2.54 -9.13 -19.39
N GLY A 102 -2.48 -10.38 -18.90
CA GLY A 102 -1.76 -11.46 -19.60
C GLY A 102 -2.41 -11.88 -20.91
N PHE A 103 -3.74 -11.84 -21.02
CA PHE A 103 -4.43 -12.17 -22.27
C PHE A 103 -4.36 -11.03 -23.30
N LEU A 104 -4.46 -9.78 -22.85
CA LEU A 104 -4.45 -8.59 -23.71
C LEU A 104 -3.04 -8.09 -24.06
N SER A 105 -1.99 -8.62 -23.42
CA SER A 105 -0.62 -8.15 -23.59
C SER A 105 -0.06 -8.39 -25.00
N GLU A 106 -0.57 -9.41 -25.70
CA GLU A 106 -0.09 -9.76 -27.04
C GLU A 106 -0.76 -8.90 -28.12
N ASP A 107 -2.07 -8.68 -28.03
CA ASP A 107 -2.83 -8.08 -29.13
C ASP A 107 -3.25 -6.61 -28.92
N TRP A 108 -3.47 -6.17 -27.67
CA TRP A 108 -4.14 -4.88 -27.39
C TRP A 108 -3.26 -3.88 -26.64
N ILE A 109 -2.41 -4.37 -25.73
CA ILE A 109 -1.56 -3.51 -24.90
C ILE A 109 -0.13 -4.07 -24.94
N PRO A 110 0.68 -3.67 -25.94
CA PRO A 110 2.07 -4.12 -26.00
C PRO A 110 2.83 -3.52 -24.82
N PHE A 111 3.18 -4.37 -23.85
CA PHE A 111 4.07 -3.99 -22.76
C PHE A 111 5.52 -4.09 -23.26
N ARG A 112 6.32 -3.06 -22.97
CA ARG A 112 7.73 -3.06 -23.38
C ARG A 112 8.54 -4.12 -22.65
N ASP A 113 8.25 -4.30 -21.36
CA ASP A 113 8.97 -5.19 -20.47
C ASP A 113 8.03 -5.81 -19.43
N VAL A 114 8.39 -6.99 -18.91
CA VAL A 114 7.68 -7.65 -17.80
C VAL A 114 7.61 -6.75 -16.56
N SER A 115 8.64 -5.91 -16.36
CA SER A 115 8.67 -4.90 -15.30
C SER A 115 7.54 -3.87 -15.41
N GLN A 116 7.18 -3.47 -16.64
CA GLN A 116 6.09 -2.52 -16.86
C GLN A 116 4.73 -3.19 -16.60
N ALA A 117 4.52 -4.40 -17.11
CA ALA A 117 3.29 -5.15 -16.88
C ALA A 117 3.04 -5.43 -15.39
N THR A 118 4.08 -5.84 -14.66
CA THR A 118 3.99 -6.08 -13.20
C THR A 118 3.74 -4.78 -12.43
N SER A 119 4.37 -3.68 -12.81
CA SER A 119 4.13 -2.37 -12.18
C SER A 119 2.68 -1.90 -12.37
N VAL A 120 2.12 -2.07 -13.58
CA VAL A 120 0.71 -1.74 -13.87
C VAL A 120 -0.23 -2.65 -13.07
N ALA A 121 0.05 -3.95 -13.00
CA ALA A 121 -0.77 -4.89 -12.23
C ALA A 121 -0.81 -4.53 -10.73
N VAL A 122 0.34 -4.22 -10.12
CA VAL A 122 0.41 -3.78 -8.72
C VAL A 122 -0.31 -2.44 -8.50
N GLY A 123 -0.17 -1.50 -9.44
CA GLY A 123 -0.91 -0.24 -9.42
C GLY A 123 -2.43 -0.44 -9.45
N CYS A 124 -2.91 -1.31 -10.35
CA CYS A 124 -4.32 -1.68 -10.42
C CYS A 124 -4.81 -2.37 -9.13
N MET A 125 -4.00 -3.25 -8.52
CA MET A 125 -4.32 -3.85 -7.22
C MET A 125 -4.51 -2.80 -6.13
N ALA A 126 -3.61 -1.83 -6.05
CA ALA A 126 -3.70 -0.75 -5.07
C ALA A 126 -4.96 0.12 -5.29
N LEU A 127 -5.27 0.44 -6.55
CA LEU A 127 -6.47 1.20 -6.90
C LEU A 127 -7.77 0.44 -6.57
N LEU A 128 -7.85 -0.85 -6.92
CA LEU A 128 -8.99 -1.69 -6.58
C LEU A 128 -9.21 -1.76 -5.08
N PHE A 129 -8.13 -1.95 -4.31
CA PHE A 129 -8.21 -1.93 -2.86
C PHE A 129 -8.75 -0.59 -2.34
N ALA A 130 -8.25 0.54 -2.84
CA ALA A 130 -8.72 1.87 -2.44
C ALA A 130 -10.21 2.08 -2.78
N ILE A 131 -10.66 1.64 -3.95
CA ILE A 131 -12.06 1.74 -4.39
C ILE A 131 -12.96 0.88 -3.49
N PHE A 132 -12.61 -0.39 -3.27
CA PHE A 132 -13.40 -1.27 -2.42
C PHE A 132 -13.42 -0.78 -0.97
N TRP A 133 -12.28 -0.33 -0.45
CA TRP A 133 -12.21 0.25 0.88
C TRP A 133 -13.13 1.46 1.02
N ALA A 134 -13.06 2.43 0.09
CA ALA A 134 -13.93 3.61 0.10
C ALA A 134 -15.42 3.25 -0.06
N TYR A 135 -15.74 2.24 -0.87
CA TYR A 135 -17.10 1.75 -1.05
C TYR A 135 -17.67 1.15 0.24
N TYR A 136 -16.91 0.28 0.92
CA TYR A 136 -17.36 -0.35 2.15
C TYR A 136 -17.37 0.60 3.35
N GLU A 137 -16.44 1.53 3.42
CA GLU A 137 -16.43 2.58 4.42
C GLU A 137 -17.73 3.39 4.34
N ARG A 138 -18.16 3.78 3.12
CA ARG A 138 -19.43 4.49 2.90
C ARG A 138 -20.67 3.65 3.17
N LYS A 139 -20.62 2.34 2.87
CA LYS A 139 -21.77 1.45 3.02
C LYS A 139 -22.03 1.01 4.47
N GLU A 140 -20.98 0.92 5.29
CA GLU A 140 -21.11 0.55 6.70
C GLU A 140 -21.29 1.77 7.64
N MET A 141 -21.27 3.00 7.10
CA MET A 141 -21.70 4.24 7.80
C MET A 141 -23.23 4.32 7.84
#